data_AF-A0A850JQ40-F1
#
_entry.id   AF-A0A850JQ40-F1
#
_cell.length_a   1.000
_cell.length_b   1.000
_cell.length_c   1.000
_cell.angle_alpha   90.00
_cell.angle_beta   90.00
_cell.angle_gamma   90.00
#
_symmetry.space_group_name_H-M   'P 1'
#
loop_
_entity.id
_entity.type
_entity.pdbx_description
1 polymer ?
#
loop_
_entity_poly.entity_id
_entity_poly.type
_entity_poly.pdbx_seq_one_letter_code
_entity_poly.pdbx_strand_id
1 'polypeptide(L)'
;MRDMFGPAEKLHAAVRRRAPQVAAAVVLDEEAGLRRVRVTYRDAGPYLVGWDGTTYEWRSGPASGLPLPTDPERAADSIAAALGALVPKEPPAP
;
A
#
# COMPACT_ATOMS: atom_id res chain seq x y z
N MET A 1 3.15 3.00 -26.04
CA MET A 1 2.79 3.78 -24.84
C MET A 1 1.76 2.95 -24.09
N ARG A 2 2.19 2.11 -23.13
CA ARG A 2 1.28 1.20 -22.40
C ARG A 2 0.99 1.84 -21.05
N ASP A 3 -0.28 2.04 -20.74
CA ASP A 3 -0.82 2.51 -19.46
C ASP A 3 -0.07 1.92 -18.26
N MET A 4 0.97 2.62 -17.81
CA MET A 4 1.99 2.07 -16.92
C MET A 4 1.60 2.16 -15.44
N PHE A 5 0.44 2.76 -15.13
CA PHE A 5 0.01 3.08 -13.76
C PHE A 5 -1.20 2.25 -13.34
N GLY A 6 -0.97 0.96 -13.07
CA GLY A 6 -1.95 0.11 -12.41
C GLY A 6 -2.17 0.49 -10.93
N PRO A 7 -3.18 -0.10 -10.27
CA PRO A 7 -3.47 0.15 -8.84
C PRO A 7 -2.24 -0.04 -7.95
N ALA A 8 -1.42 -1.07 -8.20
CA ALA A 8 -0.18 -1.31 -7.45
C ALA A 8 0.82 -0.15 -7.56
N GLU A 9 1.03 0.43 -8.75
CA GLU A 9 1.95 1.57 -8.91
C GLU A 9 1.43 2.83 -8.25
N LYS A 10 0.10 3.08 -8.34
CA LYS A 10 -0.56 4.21 -7.67
C LYS A 10 -0.40 4.11 -6.16
N LEU A 11 -0.61 2.92 -5.59
CA LEU A 11 -0.42 2.69 -4.17
C LEU A 11 1.06 2.83 -3.77
N HIS A 12 2.00 2.29 -4.54
CA HIS A 12 3.43 2.45 -4.27
C HIS A 12 3.85 3.93 -4.25
N ALA A 13 3.39 4.72 -5.22
CA ALA A 13 3.64 6.16 -5.26
C ALA A 13 3.01 6.88 -4.06
N ALA A 14 1.78 6.52 -3.68
CA ALA A 14 1.10 7.08 -2.52
C ALA A 14 1.84 6.76 -1.21
N VAL A 15 2.30 5.51 -1.00
CA VAL A 15 3.09 5.14 0.17
C VAL A 15 4.41 5.91 0.21
N ARG A 16 5.11 6.05 -0.92
CA ARG A 16 6.33 6.88 -1.02
C ARG A 16 6.10 8.34 -0.62
N ARG A 17 4.93 8.90 -0.95
CA ARG A 17 4.56 10.29 -0.65
C ARG A 17 4.10 10.48 0.80
N ARG A 18 3.20 9.61 1.27
CA ARG A 18 2.49 9.72 2.55
C ARG A 18 3.24 9.07 3.71
N ALA A 19 4.02 8.04 3.45
CA ALA A 19 4.75 7.30 4.48
C ALA A 19 6.14 6.91 3.97
N PRO A 20 7.03 7.88 3.67
CA PRO A 20 8.36 7.61 3.10
C PRO A 20 9.24 6.71 3.98
N GLN A 21 8.95 6.62 5.28
CA GLN A 21 9.59 5.71 6.22
C GLN A 21 9.21 4.23 6.03
N VAL A 22 8.08 3.94 5.35
CA VAL A 22 7.65 2.58 5.05
C VAL A 22 8.35 2.14 3.76
N ALA A 23 9.11 1.04 3.84
CA ALA A 23 9.73 0.46 2.67
C ALA A 23 8.64 -0.17 1.80
N ALA A 24 8.42 0.37 0.60
CA ALA A 24 7.45 -0.12 -0.36
C ALA A 24 8.13 -0.53 -1.68
N ALA A 25 7.71 -1.66 -2.24
CA ALA A 25 8.15 -2.15 -3.54
C ALA A 25 7.00 -2.82 -4.28
N VAL A 26 6.90 -2.62 -5.59
CA VAL A 26 5.97 -3.39 -6.41
C VAL A 26 6.60 -4.72 -6.77
N VAL A 27 5.85 -5.80 -6.53
CA VAL A 27 6.25 -7.17 -6.83
C VAL A 27 5.21 -7.83 -7.73
N LEU A 28 5.65 -8.73 -8.60
CA LEU A 28 4.75 -9.59 -9.36
C LEU A 28 4.44 -10.82 -8.50
N ASP A 29 3.16 -11.04 -8.24
CA ASP A 29 2.69 -12.28 -7.63
C ASP A 29 2.55 -13.32 -8.74
N GLU A 30 3.49 -14.26 -8.82
CA GLU A 30 3.53 -15.25 -9.92
C GLU A 30 2.31 -16.19 -9.90
N GLU A 31 1.75 -16.47 -8.73
CA GLU A 31 0.56 -17.31 -8.58
C GLU A 31 -0.71 -16.65 -9.13
N ALA A 32 -0.93 -15.36 -8.83
CA ALA A 32 -2.08 -14.63 -9.34
C ALA A 32 -1.83 -13.94 -10.69
N GLY A 33 -0.58 -13.83 -11.13
CA GLY A 33 -0.20 -12.99 -12.27
C GLY A 33 -0.46 -11.49 -12.06
N LEU A 34 -0.65 -11.06 -10.81
CA LEU A 34 -1.05 -9.69 -10.46
C LEU A 34 0.10 -8.93 -9.78
N ARG A 35 0.19 -7.63 -10.08
CA ARG A 35 1.12 -6.75 -9.36
C ARG A 35 0.57 -6.42 -7.98
N ARG A 36 1.41 -6.58 -6.97
CA ARG A 36 1.11 -6.29 -5.56
C ARG A 36 2.16 -5.33 -4.99
N VAL A 37 1.82 -4.65 -3.91
CA VAL A 37 2.76 -3.79 -3.18
C VAL A 37 3.22 -4.52 -1.94
N ARG A 38 4.53 -4.78 -1.84
CA ARG A 38 5.18 -5.27 -0.64
C ARG A 38 5.52 -4.08 0.25
N VAL A 39 5.06 -4.11 1.50
CA VAL A 39 5.30 -3.07 2.50
C VAL A 39 6.02 -3.64 3.71
N THR A 40 6.97 -2.89 4.27
CA THR A 40 7.75 -3.28 5.45
C THR A 40 8.11 -2.05 6.25
N TYR A 41 7.98 -2.13 7.57
CA TYR A 41 8.38 -1.05 8.47
C TYR A 41 8.89 -1.61 9.79
N ARG A 42 10.18 -1.38 10.09
CA ARG A 42 10.86 -1.97 11.26
C ARG A 42 10.65 -3.48 11.31
N ASP A 43 10.20 -4.02 12.43
CA ASP A 43 9.88 -5.43 12.65
C ASP A 43 8.51 -5.85 12.09
N ALA A 44 7.74 -4.94 11.50
CA ALA A 44 6.46 -5.23 10.86
C ALA A 44 6.62 -5.51 9.36
N GLY A 45 6.23 -6.71 8.95
CA GLY A 45 6.27 -7.18 7.56
C GLY A 45 7.41 -8.17 7.29
N PRO A 46 7.67 -8.49 6.01
CA PRO A 46 7.03 -7.94 4.82
C PRO A 46 5.57 -8.40 4.67
N TYR A 47 4.67 -7.47 4.38
CA TYR A 47 3.27 -7.77 4.05
C TYR A 47 2.97 -7.38 2.60
N LEU A 48 1.96 -8.02 2.02
CA LEU A 48 1.53 -7.79 0.65
C LEU A 48 0.19 -7.09 0.64
N VAL A 49 0.05 -6.10 -0.22
CA VAL A 49 -1.21 -5.41 -0.51
C VAL A 49 -1.54 -5.59 -1.98
N GLY A 50 -2.75 -6.04 -2.26
CA GLY A 50 -3.27 -6.28 -3.60
C GLY A 50 -4.45 -5.38 -3.93
N TRP A 51 -4.85 -5.40 -5.20
CA TRP A 51 -6.10 -4.81 -5.68
C TRP A 51 -7.00 -5.95 -6.15
N ASP A 52 -8.21 -6.05 -5.61
CA ASP A 52 -9.16 -7.12 -5.94
C ASP A 52 -10.01 -6.80 -7.20
N GLY A 53 -9.92 -5.59 -7.72
CA GLY A 53 -10.79 -5.08 -8.77
C GLY A 53 -11.64 -3.91 -8.29
N THR A 54 -11.99 -3.90 -7.00
CA THR A 54 -12.84 -2.87 -6.39
C THR A 54 -12.14 -2.06 -5.31
N THR A 55 -11.36 -2.72 -4.44
CA THR A 55 -10.67 -2.11 -3.29
C THR A 55 -9.25 -2.66 -3.16
N TYR A 56 -8.38 -1.93 -2.45
CA TYR A 56 -7.13 -2.51 -1.97
C TYR A 56 -7.43 -3.49 -0.83
N GLU A 57 -6.57 -4.48 -0.64
CA GLU A 57 -6.70 -5.45 0.45
C GLU A 57 -5.34 -5.97 0.89
N TRP A 58 -5.23 -6.33 2.16
CA TRP A 58 -4.07 -7.06 2.66
C TRP A 58 -4.10 -8.50 2.15
N ARG A 59 -3.07 -8.91 1.42
CA ARG A 59 -2.88 -10.28 0.93
C ARG A 59 -2.02 -11.13 1.86
N SER A 60 -1.39 -10.52 2.85
CA SER A 60 -0.55 -11.20 3.83
C SER A 60 -0.47 -10.38 5.12
N GLY A 61 -0.01 -11.03 6.19
CA GLY A 61 0.16 -10.43 7.51
C GLY A 61 -1.06 -10.55 8.43
N PRO A 62 -1.02 -9.90 9.61
CA PRO A 62 -2.07 -10.02 10.63
C PRO A 62 -3.41 -9.44 10.19
N ALA A 63 -3.41 -8.56 9.18
CA ALA A 63 -4.60 -7.95 8.60
C ALA A 63 -5.05 -8.64 7.30
N SER A 64 -4.51 -9.81 6.95
CA SER A 64 -4.82 -10.50 5.69
C SER A 64 -6.32 -10.70 5.48
N GLY A 65 -6.80 -10.40 4.28
CA GLY A 65 -8.21 -10.42 3.90
C GLY A 65 -9.01 -9.18 4.31
N LEU A 66 -8.43 -8.25 5.07
CA LEU A 66 -9.10 -7.01 5.41
C LEU A 66 -9.01 -6.00 4.26
N PRO A 67 -10.13 -5.32 3.93
CA PRO A 67 -10.14 -4.30 2.90
C PRO A 67 -9.44 -3.03 3.38
N LEU A 68 -8.84 -2.33 2.41
CA LEU A 68 -8.28 -0.99 2.54
C LEU A 68 -9.13 -0.02 1.70
N PRO A 69 -9.09 1.29 2.02
CA PRO A 69 -9.76 2.32 1.21
C PRO A 69 -9.42 2.20 -0.27
N THR A 70 -10.37 2.49 -1.16
CA THR A 70 -10.16 2.46 -2.63
C THR A 70 -9.21 3.54 -3.11
N ASP A 71 -9.17 4.68 -2.40
CA ASP A 71 -8.26 5.77 -2.68
C ASP A 71 -6.83 5.40 -2.25
N PRO A 72 -5.83 5.51 -3.13
CA PRO A 72 -4.46 5.06 -2.85
C PRO A 72 -3.77 5.87 -1.75
N GLU A 73 -4.10 7.16 -1.59
CA GLU A 73 -3.52 7.99 -0.52
C GLU A 73 -4.10 7.60 0.84
N ARG A 74 -5.42 7.41 0.92
CA ARG A 74 -6.08 6.87 2.12
C ARG A 74 -5.62 5.46 2.45
N ALA A 75 -5.42 4.62 1.44
CA ALA A 75 -4.86 3.29 1.62
C ALA A 75 -3.43 3.35 2.18
N ALA A 76 -2.59 4.26 1.67
CA ALA A 76 -1.24 4.47 2.20
C ALA A 76 -1.26 4.94 3.67
N ASP A 77 -2.17 5.86 4.03
CA ASP A 77 -2.35 6.29 5.41
C ASP A 77 -2.78 5.12 6.32
N SER A 78 -3.74 4.30 5.88
CA SER A 78 -4.18 3.09 6.61
C SER A 78 -3.07 2.05 6.74
N ILE A 79 -2.25 1.84 5.69
CA ILE A 79 -1.09 0.94 5.72
C ILE A 79 -0.07 1.42 6.75
N ALA A 80 0.27 2.70 6.72
CA ALA A 80 1.23 3.27 7.66
C ALA A 80 0.72 3.17 9.11
N ALA A 81 -0.56 3.48 9.35
CA ALA A 81 -1.19 3.32 10.66
C ALA A 81 -1.17 1.85 11.14
N ALA A 82 -1.51 0.89 10.27
CA ALA A 82 -1.48 -0.53 10.58
C ALA A 82 -0.06 -1.04 10.89
N LEU A 83 0.96 -0.47 10.25
CA LEU A 83 2.36 -0.76 10.51
C LEU A 83 2.91 -0.01 11.73
N GLY A 84 2.13 0.88 12.37
CA GLY A 84 2.61 1.73 13.47
C GLY A 84 3.57 2.83 13.03
N ALA A 85 3.60 3.15 11.74
CA ALA A 85 4.36 4.27 11.19
C ALA A 85 3.57 5.57 11.36
N LEU A 86 4.20 6.61 11.89
CA LEU A 86 3.59 7.94 11.99
C LEU A 86 3.48 8.55 10.60
N VAL A 87 2.27 8.75 10.09
CA VAL A 87 2.07 9.56 8.89
C VAL A 87 2.29 11.03 9.24
N PRO A 88 3.04 11.79 8.42
CA PRO A 88 3.08 13.23 8.56
C PRO A 88 1.64 13.73 8.42
N LYS A 89 1.12 14.30 9.50
CA LYS A 89 -0.09 15.12 9.40
C LYS A 89 0.24 16.27 8.45
N GLU A 90 -0.32 16.26 7.25
CA GLU A 90 -0.38 17.52 6.51
C GLU A 90 -1.17 18.48 7.41
N PRO A 91 -0.61 19.65 7.78
CA PRO A 91 -1.38 20.64 8.50
C PRO A 91 -2.60 20.99 7.63
N PRO A 92 -3.81 21.14 8.21
CA PRO A 92 -4.93 21.65 7.43
C PRO A 92 -4.50 22.98 6.81
N ALA A 93 -4.65 23.11 5.49
CA ALA A 93 -4.40 24.37 4.80
C ALA A 93 -5.22 25.50 5.46
N PRO A 94 -4.67 26.72 5.56
CA PRO A 94 -5.32 27.86 6.21
C PRO A 94 -6.61 28.29 5.51
#